data_AF-A0A4P5T7B6-F1
#
_entry.id   AF-A0A4P5T7B6-F1
#
_cell.length_a   1.000
_cell.length_b   1.000
_cell.length_c   1.000
_cell.angle_alpha   90.00
_cell.angle_beta   90.00
_cell.angle_gamma   90.00
#
_symmetry.space_group_name_H-M   'P 1'
#
loop_
_entity.id
_entity.type
_entity.pdbx_description
1 polymer ?
#
loop_
_entity_poly.entity_id
_entity_poly.type
_entity_poly.pdbx_seq_one_letter_code
_entity_poly.pdbx_strand_id
1 'polypeptide(L)'
;MEVHHHPHIPKHAKPWKEYLLEGLMIFVAVTLGYGAENIREHYVETKKALISAKNLYVDVTYDSIGYANNIIFRSRQDSCFEIINNYYNNKTLDNETPAIYAAHGYISFRQLHQMNTLALDEVKNSGALKFLESDELKAAIQRYASLGTGLKLREQREFGYIDRMVDPISINNFEFNFFRAAPTNFKIDNNKIVITIPIPANLKIMKKDQLDWDNYIAILGMLQTIRQSTDKEYIAPTQKQCHELLSLLRNYLIEHGAL
;
A
#
# COMPACT_ATOMS: atom_id res chain seq x y z
N MET A 1 -2.47 50.45 -53.82
CA MET A 1 -1.92 51.20 -52.69
C MET A 1 -2.87 50.97 -51.53
N GLU A 2 -2.47 50.19 -50.53
CA GLU A 2 -3.25 49.97 -49.33
C GLU A 2 -3.29 51.28 -48.53
N VAL A 3 -4.50 51.79 -48.33
CA VAL A 3 -4.74 53.00 -47.54
C VAL A 3 -4.63 52.60 -46.08
N HIS A 4 -3.46 52.83 -45.48
CA HIS A 4 -3.28 52.73 -44.04
C HIS A 4 -4.14 53.82 -43.38
N HIS A 5 -5.31 53.44 -42.85
CA HIS A 5 -6.05 54.28 -41.92
C HIS A 5 -5.24 54.43 -40.63
N HIS A 6 -4.49 55.51 -40.51
CA HIS A 6 -3.91 55.90 -39.23
C HIS A 6 -5.05 56.14 -38.23
N PRO A 7 -4.93 55.69 -36.97
CA PRO A 7 -5.92 55.97 -35.95
C PRO A 7 -6.11 57.48 -35.84
N HIS A 8 -7.34 57.96 -36.04
CA HIS A 8 -7.69 59.35 -35.78
C HIS A 8 -7.46 59.64 -34.29
N ILE A 9 -6.32 60.23 -33.97
CA ILE A 9 -6.08 60.80 -32.65
C ILE A 9 -6.99 62.04 -32.55
N PRO A 10 -7.95 62.09 -31.61
CA PRO A 10 -8.85 63.24 -31.49
C PRO A 10 -8.06 64.53 -31.30
N LYS A 11 -8.38 65.58 -32.08
CA LYS A 11 -7.74 66.92 -31.99
C LYS A 11 -8.19 67.73 -30.77
N HIS A 12 -9.09 67.19 -29.95
CA HIS A 12 -9.59 67.82 -28.72
C HIS A 12 -9.34 66.87 -27.54
N ALA A 13 -8.84 67.40 -26.43
CA ALA A 13 -8.69 66.64 -25.21
C ALA A 13 -10.08 66.15 -24.77
N LYS A 14 -10.24 64.83 -24.58
CA LYS A 14 -11.50 64.28 -24.09
C LYS A 14 -11.90 64.95 -22.77
N PRO A 15 -13.19 65.22 -22.53
CA PRO A 15 -13.69 65.65 -21.24
C PRO A 15 -13.18 64.70 -20.14
N TRP A 16 -12.72 65.24 -19.00
CA TRP A 16 -12.28 64.45 -17.83
C TRP A 16 -13.25 63.32 -17.44
N LYS A 17 -14.56 63.56 -17.60
CA LYS A 17 -15.63 62.57 -17.35
C LYS A 17 -15.53 61.33 -18.25
N GLU A 18 -15.09 61.48 -19.50
CA GLU A 18 -14.88 60.36 -20.41
C GLU A 18 -13.67 59.51 -19.99
N TYR A 19 -12.56 60.13 -19.57
CA TYR A 19 -11.42 59.40 -19.01
C TYR A 19 -11.78 58.64 -17.73
N LEU A 20 -12.59 59.24 -16.85
CA LEU A 20 -13.08 58.57 -15.65
C LEU A 20 -13.98 57.37 -16.01
N LEU A 21 -14.85 57.52 -17.01
CA LEU A 21 -15.73 56.45 -17.48
C LEU A 21 -14.95 55.32 -18.16
N GLU A 22 -13.95 55.64 -18.99
CA GLU A 22 -13.04 54.68 -19.62
C GLU A 22 -12.21 53.94 -18.55
N GLY A 23 -11.69 54.66 -17.56
CA GLY A 23 -11.00 54.07 -16.41
C GLY A 23 -11.90 53.14 -15.60
N LEU A 24 -13.14 53.56 -15.33
CA LEU A 24 -14.14 52.74 -14.64
C LEU A 24 -14.50 51.48 -15.45
N MET A 25 -14.67 51.61 -16.77
CA MET A 25 -14.97 50.48 -17.65
C MET A 25 -13.85 49.45 -17.64
N ILE A 26 -12.59 49.88 -17.77
CA ILE A 26 -11.43 48.99 -17.71
C ILE A 26 -11.33 48.35 -16.33
N PHE A 27 -11.50 49.14 -15.26
CA PHE A 27 -11.46 48.63 -13.88
C PHE A 27 -12.52 47.55 -13.64
N VAL A 28 -13.76 47.79 -14.06
CA VAL A 28 -14.85 46.82 -13.95
C VAL A 28 -14.57 45.58 -14.80
N ALA A 29 -14.11 45.73 -16.04
CA ALA A 29 -13.79 44.61 -16.92
C ALA A 29 -12.68 43.71 -16.34
N VAL A 30 -11.59 44.29 -15.83
CA VAL A 30 -10.50 43.54 -15.20
C VAL A 30 -10.95 42.90 -13.89
N THR A 31 -11.71 43.60 -13.07
CA THR A 31 -12.21 43.07 -11.79
C THR A 31 -13.17 41.90 -11.99
N LEU A 32 -14.10 42.01 -12.95
CA LEU A 32 -15.02 40.93 -13.30
C LEU A 32 -14.28 39.74 -13.95
N GLY A 33 -13.31 40.00 -14.82
CA GLY A 33 -12.47 38.96 -15.42
C GLY A 33 -11.71 38.17 -14.37
N TYR A 34 -11.07 38.86 -13.42
CA TYR A 34 -10.38 38.25 -12.29
C TYR A 34 -11.34 37.46 -11.37
N GLY A 35 -12.50 38.04 -11.04
CA GLY A 35 -13.50 37.36 -10.21
C GLY A 35 -14.06 36.11 -10.88
N ALA A 36 -14.37 36.17 -12.18
CA ALA A 36 -14.83 35.02 -12.95
C ALA A 36 -13.78 33.91 -13.02
N GLU A 37 -12.51 34.26 -13.19
CA GLU A 37 -11.41 33.29 -13.21
C GLU A 37 -11.23 32.61 -11.86
N ASN A 38 -11.23 33.36 -10.76
CA ASN A 38 -11.16 32.77 -9.41
C ASN A 38 -12.32 31.80 -9.14
N ILE A 39 -13.56 32.14 -9.54
CA ILE A 39 -14.71 31.25 -9.39
C ILE A 39 -14.55 29.99 -10.24
N ARG A 40 -14.11 30.15 -11.50
CA ARG A 40 -13.89 29.04 -12.43
C ARG A 40 -12.80 28.10 -11.92
N GLU A 41 -11.66 28.64 -11.49
CA GLU A 41 -10.55 27.88 -10.95
C GLU A 41 -10.97 27.11 -9.70
N HIS A 42 -11.60 27.77 -8.74
CA HIS A 42 -12.10 27.12 -7.53
C HIS A 42 -13.05 25.95 -7.87
N TYR A 43 -13.99 26.15 -8.79
CA TYR A 43 -14.90 25.09 -9.22
C TYR A 43 -14.19 23.90 -9.89
N VAL A 44 -13.23 24.16 -10.78
CA VAL A 44 -12.47 23.13 -11.48
C VAL A 44 -11.59 22.34 -10.50
N GLU A 45 -10.90 23.01 -9.59
CA GLU A 45 -10.03 22.37 -8.61
C GLU A 45 -10.81 21.56 -7.58
N THR A 46 -11.98 22.03 -7.13
CA THR A 46 -12.88 21.23 -6.28
C THR A 46 -13.33 19.95 -6.97
N LYS A 47 -13.66 20.00 -8.27
CA LYS A 47 -13.99 18.78 -9.04
C LYS A 47 -12.83 17.81 -9.14
N LYS A 48 -11.61 18.31 -9.38
CA LYS A 48 -10.41 17.47 -9.43
C LYS A 48 -10.17 16.83 -8.07
N ALA A 49 -10.25 17.59 -6.98
CA ALA A 49 -10.10 17.06 -5.62
C ALA A 49 -11.11 15.95 -5.30
N LEU A 50 -12.36 16.09 -5.77
CA LEU A 50 -13.39 15.07 -5.63
C LEU A 50 -13.08 13.78 -6.40
N ILE A 51 -12.53 13.91 -7.62
CA ILE A 51 -12.05 12.76 -8.41
C ILE A 51 -10.87 12.08 -7.69
N SER A 52 -9.90 12.85 -7.20
CA SER A 52 -8.75 12.30 -6.47
C SER A 52 -9.19 11.61 -5.17
N ALA A 53 -10.18 12.16 -4.45
CA ALA A 53 -10.77 11.52 -3.27
C ALA A 53 -11.49 10.20 -3.63
N LYS A 54 -12.17 10.14 -4.78
CA LYS A 54 -12.79 8.91 -5.29
C LYS A 54 -11.75 7.84 -5.64
N ASN A 55 -10.67 8.23 -6.31
CA ASN A 55 -9.55 7.32 -6.59
C ASN A 55 -8.92 6.81 -5.29
N LEU A 56 -8.73 7.70 -4.31
CA LEU A 56 -8.22 7.33 -3.00
C LEU A 56 -9.15 6.35 -2.28
N TYR A 57 -10.47 6.52 -2.38
CA TYR A 57 -11.43 5.58 -1.82
C TYR A 57 -11.27 4.16 -2.39
N VAL A 58 -11.06 4.05 -3.70
CA VAL A 58 -10.81 2.77 -4.37
C VAL A 58 -9.50 2.16 -3.89
N ASP A 59 -8.41 2.94 -3.89
CA ASP A 59 -7.08 2.47 -3.47
C ASP A 59 -7.08 1.99 -2.01
N VAL A 60 -7.67 2.77 -1.08
CA VAL A 60 -7.77 2.41 0.34
C VAL A 60 -8.65 1.18 0.54
N THR A 61 -9.63 0.93 -0.34
CA THR A 61 -10.44 -0.30 -0.30
C THR A 61 -9.58 -1.52 -0.61
N TYR A 62 -8.75 -1.45 -1.65
CA TYR A 62 -7.81 -2.51 -1.98
C TYR A 62 -6.76 -2.71 -0.89
N ASP A 63 -6.24 -1.63 -0.31
CA ASP A 63 -5.30 -1.70 0.80
C ASP A 63 -5.93 -2.39 2.02
N SER A 64 -7.17 -2.05 2.39
CA SER A 64 -7.89 -2.69 3.48
C SER A 64 -8.05 -4.21 3.28
N ILE A 65 -8.34 -4.64 2.04
CA ILE A 65 -8.45 -6.07 1.69
C ILE A 65 -7.07 -6.74 1.73
N GLY A 66 -6.05 -6.05 1.21
CA GLY A 66 -4.67 -6.51 1.21
C GLY A 66 -4.15 -6.79 2.62
N TYR A 67 -4.34 -5.87 3.56
CA TYR A 67 -3.97 -6.04 4.96
C TYR A 67 -4.74 -7.20 5.63
N ALA A 68 -6.04 -7.36 5.34
CA ALA A 68 -6.82 -8.48 5.87
C ALA A 68 -6.27 -9.83 5.38
N ASN A 69 -6.00 -9.95 4.07
CA ASN A 69 -5.41 -11.15 3.48
C ASN A 69 -4.01 -11.42 4.05
N ASN A 70 -3.22 -10.37 4.30
CA ASN A 70 -1.89 -10.50 4.87
C ASN A 70 -1.91 -11.22 6.23
N ILE A 71 -2.84 -10.84 7.12
CA ILE A 71 -3.04 -11.49 8.42
C ILE A 71 -3.40 -12.98 8.26
N ILE A 72 -4.28 -13.31 7.31
CA ILE A 72 -4.68 -14.70 7.03
C ILE A 72 -3.48 -15.53 6.55
N PHE A 73 -2.70 -15.01 5.61
CA PHE A 73 -1.52 -15.73 5.11
C PHE A 73 -0.45 -15.90 6.17
N ARG A 74 -0.21 -14.87 6.99
CA ARG A 74 0.76 -14.92 8.11
C ARG A 74 0.32 -15.89 9.21
N SER A 75 -0.97 -15.94 9.55
CA SER A 75 -1.51 -16.95 10.47
C SER A 75 -1.20 -18.38 10.02
N ARG A 76 -1.25 -18.65 8.70
CA ARG A 76 -0.83 -19.95 8.14
C ARG A 76 0.68 -20.15 8.20
N GLN A 77 1.50 -19.11 8.02
CA GLN A 77 2.96 -19.18 8.20
C GLN A 77 3.33 -19.50 9.66
N ASP A 78 2.67 -18.86 10.61
CA ASP A 78 2.83 -19.12 12.05
C ASP A 78 2.44 -20.56 12.37
N SER A 79 1.30 -21.03 11.86
CA SER A 79 0.88 -22.43 12.03
C SER A 79 1.91 -23.42 11.48
N CYS A 80 2.54 -23.13 10.35
CA CYS A 80 3.60 -23.97 9.80
C CYS A 80 4.82 -24.00 10.74
N PHE A 81 5.22 -22.84 11.28
CA PHE A 81 6.33 -22.78 12.22
C PHE A 81 6.03 -23.57 13.49
N GLU A 82 4.86 -23.40 14.11
CA GLU A 82 4.48 -24.13 15.32
C GLU A 82 4.50 -25.65 15.12
N ILE A 83 4.04 -26.13 13.96
CA ILE A 83 4.06 -27.57 13.63
C ILE A 83 5.50 -28.08 13.53
N ILE A 84 6.38 -27.36 12.82
CA ILE A 84 7.79 -27.74 12.68
C ILE A 84 8.53 -27.67 14.02
N ASN A 85 8.27 -26.63 14.81
CA ASN A 85 8.83 -26.48 16.15
C ASN A 85 8.39 -27.63 17.07
N ASN A 86 7.13 -28.06 16.98
CA ASN A 86 6.63 -29.21 17.71
C ASN A 86 7.32 -30.52 17.28
N TYR A 87 7.55 -30.74 15.99
CA TYR A 87 8.32 -31.90 15.53
C TYR A 87 9.77 -31.88 16.03
N TYR A 88 10.39 -30.71 16.08
CA TYR A 88 11.71 -30.53 16.64
C TYR A 88 11.75 -30.85 18.14
N ASN A 89 10.86 -30.26 18.94
CA ASN A 89 10.78 -30.48 20.39
C ASN A 89 10.50 -31.94 20.75
N ASN A 90 9.71 -32.63 19.93
CA ASN A 90 9.38 -34.05 20.10
C ASN A 90 10.42 -35.00 19.48
N LYS A 91 11.51 -34.48 18.89
CA LYS A 91 12.55 -35.26 18.21
C LYS A 91 12.03 -36.15 17.07
N THR A 92 10.95 -35.72 16.41
CA THR A 92 10.33 -36.44 15.27
C THR A 92 10.57 -35.76 13.93
N LEU A 93 11.29 -34.62 13.91
CA LEU A 93 11.51 -33.80 12.73
C LEU A 93 12.05 -34.60 11.54
N ASP A 94 12.99 -35.51 11.79
CA ASP A 94 13.60 -36.35 10.76
C ASP A 94 12.60 -37.24 9.99
N ASN A 95 11.49 -37.60 10.62
CA ASN A 95 10.45 -38.43 10.00
C ASN A 95 9.48 -37.62 9.14
N GLU A 96 9.55 -36.28 9.21
CA GLU A 96 8.58 -35.36 8.64
C GLU A 96 9.18 -34.55 7.48
N THR A 97 10.16 -35.12 6.76
CA THR A 97 10.87 -34.45 5.66
C THR A 97 9.93 -33.73 4.67
N PRO A 98 8.85 -34.35 4.15
CA PRO A 98 7.93 -33.66 3.23
C PRO A 98 7.27 -32.43 3.86
N ALA A 99 6.90 -32.50 5.14
CA ALA A 99 6.32 -31.39 5.89
C ALA A 99 7.33 -30.25 6.07
N ILE A 100 8.61 -30.55 6.33
CA ILE A 100 9.67 -29.55 6.43
C ILE A 100 9.80 -28.76 5.11
N TYR A 101 9.77 -29.45 3.96
CA TYR A 101 9.81 -28.80 2.65
C TYR A 101 8.64 -27.81 2.46
N ALA A 102 7.41 -28.24 2.75
CA ALA A 102 6.24 -27.38 2.61
C ALA A 102 6.26 -26.21 3.60
N ALA A 103 6.55 -26.47 4.87
CA ALA A 103 6.62 -25.45 5.91
C ALA A 103 7.70 -24.41 5.63
N HIS A 104 8.93 -24.86 5.33
CA HIS A 104 10.06 -23.97 5.07
C HIS A 104 9.75 -23.01 3.92
N GLY A 105 9.26 -23.53 2.80
CA GLY A 105 8.94 -22.69 1.65
C GLY A 105 7.71 -21.80 1.87
N TYR A 106 6.70 -22.25 2.62
CA TYR A 106 5.55 -21.40 2.90
C TYR A 106 5.91 -20.27 3.87
N ILE A 107 6.74 -20.55 4.88
CA ILE A 107 7.29 -19.56 5.81
C ILE A 107 8.19 -18.55 5.07
N SER A 108 8.94 -18.97 4.06
CA SER A 108 9.83 -18.07 3.30
C SER A 108 9.10 -17.13 2.34
N PHE A 109 7.78 -17.30 2.12
CA PHE A 109 7.00 -16.35 1.34
C PHE A 109 7.03 -14.94 1.93
N ARG A 110 7.33 -13.98 1.05
CA ARG A 110 7.40 -12.54 1.33
C ARG A 110 5.99 -11.96 1.39
N GLN A 111 5.31 -12.26 2.50
CA GLN A 111 3.92 -11.88 2.74
C GLN A 111 3.87 -10.56 3.49
N LEU A 112 3.90 -9.43 2.78
CA LEU A 112 3.58 -8.11 3.34
C LEU A 112 2.83 -7.31 2.27
N HIS A 113 1.65 -6.78 2.59
CA HIS A 113 0.89 -5.96 1.65
C HIS A 113 1.59 -4.62 1.43
N GLN A 114 1.71 -4.22 0.17
CA GLN A 114 2.27 -2.94 -0.23
C GLN A 114 1.16 -1.90 -0.37
N MET A 115 1.27 -0.84 0.42
CA MET A 115 0.34 0.29 0.37
C MET A 115 0.30 0.91 -1.03
N ASN A 116 -0.89 1.03 -1.61
CA ASN A 116 -1.07 1.77 -2.84
C ASN A 116 -0.99 3.28 -2.55
N THR A 117 0.00 3.94 -3.15
CA THR A 117 0.31 5.35 -2.88
C THR A 117 -0.07 6.29 -4.02
N LEU A 118 -0.53 5.78 -5.18
CA LEU A 118 -0.76 6.62 -6.36
C LEU A 118 -1.82 7.71 -6.11
N ALA A 119 -3.04 7.33 -5.73
CA ALA A 119 -4.08 8.33 -5.44
C ALA A 119 -3.74 9.16 -4.20
N LEU A 120 -3.04 8.58 -3.23
CA LEU A 120 -2.60 9.29 -2.04
C LEU A 120 -1.59 10.40 -2.36
N ASP A 121 -0.61 10.12 -3.21
CA ASP A 121 0.38 11.08 -3.64
C ASP A 121 -0.22 12.12 -4.60
N GLU A 122 -1.19 11.75 -5.42
CA GLU A 122 -2.00 12.71 -6.18
C GLU A 122 -2.68 13.71 -5.23
N VAL A 123 -3.42 13.23 -4.23
CA VAL A 123 -4.12 14.09 -3.27
C VAL A 123 -3.17 15.01 -2.51
N LYS A 124 -2.00 14.50 -2.10
CA LYS A 124 -0.99 15.27 -1.35
C LYS A 124 -0.26 16.30 -2.20
N ASN A 125 0.14 15.94 -3.42
CA ASN A 125 1.07 16.73 -4.22
C ASN A 125 0.38 17.68 -5.20
N SER A 126 -0.89 17.43 -5.57
CA SER A 126 -1.66 18.30 -6.48
C SER A 126 -2.27 19.54 -5.83
N GLY A 127 -2.21 19.63 -4.49
CA GLY A 127 -2.95 20.65 -3.74
C GLY A 127 -4.44 20.34 -3.55
N ALA A 128 -4.92 19.18 -4.02
CA ALA A 128 -6.31 18.74 -3.85
C ALA A 128 -6.80 18.78 -2.39
N LEU A 129 -5.93 18.51 -1.42
CA LEU A 129 -6.27 18.64 0.01
C LEU A 129 -6.85 20.02 0.36
N LYS A 130 -6.41 21.11 -0.29
CA LYS A 130 -6.92 22.46 -0.03
C LYS A 130 -8.39 22.64 -0.42
N PHE A 131 -8.85 21.86 -1.40
CA PHE A 131 -10.19 21.92 -1.96
C PHE A 131 -11.13 20.86 -1.37
N LEU A 132 -10.62 19.96 -0.51
CA LEU A 132 -11.45 19.17 0.38
C LEU A 132 -11.91 20.07 1.52
N GLU A 133 -13.21 20.14 1.78
CA GLU A 133 -13.74 21.03 2.82
C GLU A 133 -13.51 20.46 4.23
N SER A 134 -13.69 19.16 4.41
CA SER A 134 -13.60 18.48 5.70
C SER A 134 -12.16 18.41 6.24
N ASP A 135 -11.89 19.15 7.33
CA ASP A 135 -10.62 19.10 8.06
C ASP A 135 -10.36 17.73 8.70
N GLU A 136 -11.43 17.03 9.12
CA GLU A 136 -11.34 15.66 9.62
C GLU A 136 -10.85 14.70 8.54
N LEU A 137 -11.41 14.79 7.33
CA LEU A 137 -10.98 13.98 6.19
C LEU A 137 -9.52 14.28 5.83
N LYS A 138 -9.14 15.57 5.75
CA LYS A 138 -7.75 15.99 5.51
C LYS A 138 -6.81 15.37 6.53
N ALA A 139 -7.15 15.43 7.82
CA ALA A 139 -6.34 14.87 8.88
C ALA A 139 -6.25 13.33 8.80
N ALA A 140 -7.34 12.65 8.45
CA ALA A 140 -7.34 11.19 8.25
C ALA A 140 -6.46 10.76 7.06
N ILE A 141 -6.50 11.49 5.94
CA ILE A 141 -5.64 11.25 4.78
C ILE A 141 -4.16 11.41 5.19
N GLN A 142 -3.83 12.46 5.95
CA GLN A 142 -2.46 12.69 6.44
C GLN A 142 -1.99 11.60 7.40
N ARG A 143 -2.85 11.15 8.33
CA ARG A 143 -2.56 10.01 9.22
C ARG A 143 -2.32 8.73 8.42
N TYR A 144 -3.16 8.44 7.44
CA TYR A 144 -2.96 7.27 6.57
C TYR A 144 -1.62 7.35 5.83
N ALA A 145 -1.28 8.53 5.29
CA ALA A 145 -0.04 8.73 4.58
C ALA A 145 1.22 8.51 5.42
N SER A 146 1.20 8.86 6.70
CA SER A 146 2.38 8.75 7.56
C SER A 146 2.76 7.30 7.88
N LEU A 147 1.82 6.36 7.72
CA LEU A 147 2.04 4.93 7.98
C LEU A 147 2.88 4.25 6.89
N GLY A 148 2.84 4.76 5.64
CA GLY A 148 3.48 4.14 4.48
C GLY A 148 4.99 3.96 4.64
N THR A 149 5.69 4.97 5.17
CA THR A 149 7.14 4.87 5.41
C THR A 149 7.48 3.79 6.42
N GLY A 150 6.69 3.65 7.48
CA GLY A 150 6.86 2.61 8.49
C GLY A 150 6.71 1.22 7.89
N LEU A 151 5.66 1.00 7.11
CA LEU A 151 5.40 -0.27 6.41
C LEU A 151 6.55 -0.65 5.48
N LYS A 152 7.07 0.31 4.71
CA LYS A 152 8.21 0.08 3.81
C LYS A 152 9.49 -0.33 4.56
N LEU A 153 9.76 0.27 5.72
CA LEU A 153 10.89 -0.14 6.55
C LEU A 153 10.71 -1.55 7.11
N ARG A 154 9.49 -1.93 7.48
CA ARG A 154 9.17 -3.30 7.92
C ARG A 154 9.34 -4.32 6.80
N GLU A 155 8.89 -3.98 5.59
CA GLU A 155 9.11 -4.79 4.38
C GLU A 155 10.59 -5.11 4.20
N GLN A 156 11.43 -4.08 4.16
CA GLN A 156 12.86 -4.22 3.95
C GLN A 156 13.52 -5.06 5.04
N ARG A 157 13.11 -4.88 6.30
CA ARG A 157 13.60 -5.67 7.43
C ARG A 157 13.25 -7.15 7.27
N GLU A 158 12.00 -7.46 6.96
CA GLU A 158 11.53 -8.83 6.82
C GLU A 158 12.13 -9.53 5.61
N PHE A 159 12.06 -8.90 4.44
CA PHE A 159 12.55 -9.49 3.20
C PHE A 159 14.06 -9.65 3.28
N GLY A 160 14.78 -8.63 3.77
CA GLY A 160 16.21 -8.73 4.01
C GLY A 160 16.59 -9.76 5.07
N TYR A 161 15.71 -10.11 6.01
CA TYR A 161 15.96 -11.23 6.94
C TYR A 161 15.80 -12.58 6.23
N ILE A 162 14.75 -12.74 5.42
CA ILE A 162 14.52 -13.94 4.60
C ILE A 162 15.70 -14.16 3.65
N ASP A 163 16.10 -13.13 2.91
CA ASP A 163 17.21 -13.16 1.94
C ASP A 163 18.53 -13.66 2.58
N ARG A 164 18.81 -13.22 3.81
CA ARG A 164 20.10 -13.49 4.48
C ARG A 164 20.10 -14.77 5.29
N MET A 165 18.96 -15.15 5.89
CA MET A 165 18.91 -16.21 6.89
C MET A 165 18.13 -17.44 6.41
N VAL A 166 17.10 -17.27 5.58
CA VAL A 166 16.21 -18.37 5.15
C VAL A 166 16.58 -18.90 3.77
N ASP A 167 16.79 -17.99 2.81
CA ASP A 167 17.08 -18.38 1.42
C ASP A 167 18.36 -19.24 1.27
N PRO A 168 19.45 -18.99 2.02
CA PRO A 168 20.62 -19.87 1.97
C PRO A 168 20.29 -21.32 2.39
N ILE A 169 19.37 -21.51 3.32
CA ILE A 169 18.91 -22.83 3.76
C ILE A 169 18.07 -23.46 2.64
N SER A 170 17.16 -22.69 2.03
CA SER A 170 16.33 -23.13 0.90
C SER A 170 17.21 -23.69 -0.24
N ILE A 171 18.27 -22.98 -0.59
CA ILE A 171 19.17 -23.31 -1.69
C ILE A 171 20.05 -24.53 -1.36
N ASN A 172 20.57 -24.61 -0.15
CA ASN A 172 21.58 -25.62 0.20
C ASN A 172 20.99 -26.96 0.66
N ASN A 173 19.78 -26.96 1.22
CA ASN A 173 19.25 -28.10 1.97
C ASN A 173 18.00 -28.74 1.35
N PHE A 174 17.40 -28.14 0.31
CA PHE A 174 16.17 -28.63 -0.29
C PHE A 174 16.31 -28.95 -1.79
N GLU A 175 15.79 -30.11 -2.20
CA GLU A 175 15.70 -30.52 -3.60
C GLU A 175 14.72 -29.63 -4.37
N PHE A 176 15.23 -28.85 -5.32
CA PHE A 176 14.50 -27.80 -6.02
C PHE A 176 13.14 -28.22 -6.60
N ASN A 177 13.08 -29.38 -7.27
CA ASN A 177 11.87 -29.82 -7.98
C ASN A 177 10.68 -30.08 -7.04
N PHE A 178 10.94 -30.66 -5.87
CA PHE A 178 9.90 -30.86 -4.86
C PHE A 178 9.66 -29.57 -4.08
N PHE A 179 10.73 -28.83 -3.74
CA PHE A 179 10.66 -27.59 -2.99
C PHE A 179 9.84 -26.48 -3.68
N ARG A 180 9.91 -26.36 -5.01
CA ARG A 180 9.10 -25.36 -5.73
C ARG A 180 7.59 -25.64 -5.70
N ALA A 181 7.20 -26.89 -5.43
CA ALA A 181 5.80 -27.34 -5.50
C ALA A 181 5.18 -27.54 -4.12
N ALA A 182 5.92 -28.12 -3.17
CA ALA A 182 5.40 -28.47 -1.84
C ALA A 182 4.74 -27.29 -1.08
N PRO A 183 5.30 -26.06 -1.08
CA PRO A 183 4.73 -24.92 -0.35
C PRO A 183 3.33 -24.50 -0.81
N THR A 184 2.94 -24.80 -2.05
CA THR A 184 1.59 -24.47 -2.55
C THR A 184 0.67 -25.68 -2.60
N ASN A 185 1.18 -26.87 -2.26
CA ASN A 185 0.49 -28.16 -2.39
C ASN A 185 0.51 -28.95 -1.07
N PHE A 186 -0.01 -28.33 -0.02
CA PHE A 186 -0.23 -28.97 1.27
C PHE A 186 -1.49 -28.42 1.95
N LYS A 187 -2.03 -29.20 2.88
CA LYS A 187 -3.04 -28.76 3.84
C LYS A 187 -2.53 -28.94 5.28
N ILE A 188 -3.09 -28.16 6.20
CA ILE A 188 -2.91 -28.39 7.64
C ILE A 188 -4.14 -29.14 8.12
N ASP A 189 -3.92 -30.30 8.73
CA ASP A 189 -4.97 -31.20 9.22
C ASP A 189 -4.57 -31.68 10.61
N ASN A 190 -5.38 -31.36 11.63
CA ASN A 190 -5.10 -31.69 13.05
C ASN A 190 -3.65 -31.35 13.48
N ASN A 191 -3.20 -30.12 13.23
CA ASN A 191 -1.83 -29.66 13.50
C ASN A 191 -0.73 -30.50 12.84
N LYS A 192 -1.01 -31.11 11.69
CA LYS A 192 -0.01 -31.77 10.84
C LYS A 192 -0.05 -31.20 9.44
N ILE A 193 1.12 -31.13 8.81
CA ILE A 193 1.26 -30.73 7.41
C ILE A 193 1.14 -31.98 6.54
N VAL A 194 0.13 -32.01 5.68
CA VAL A 194 -0.14 -33.12 4.77
C VAL A 194 0.08 -32.66 3.34
N ILE A 195 1.05 -33.27 2.65
CA ILE A 195 1.37 -32.99 1.25
C ILE A 195 0.28 -33.56 0.35
N THR A 196 -0.17 -32.77 -0.63
CA THR A 196 -1.26 -33.15 -1.56
C THR A 196 -0.78 -33.51 -2.96
N ILE A 197 0.54 -33.62 -3.14
CA ILE A 197 1.21 -34.04 -4.38
C ILE A 197 2.05 -35.30 -4.13
N PRO A 198 2.38 -36.07 -5.17
CA PRO A 198 3.27 -37.23 -5.04
C PRO A 198 4.61 -36.86 -4.39
N ILE A 199 5.00 -37.62 -3.37
CA ILE A 199 6.27 -37.45 -2.65
C ILE A 199 7.33 -38.32 -3.34
N PRO A 200 8.49 -37.77 -3.72
CA PRO A 200 9.58 -38.57 -4.27
C PRO A 200 10.06 -39.65 -3.30
N ALA A 201 10.28 -40.87 -3.79
CA ALA A 201 10.64 -42.02 -2.94
C ALA A 201 11.97 -41.83 -2.17
N ASN A 202 12.87 -41.02 -2.70
CA ASN A 202 14.19 -40.73 -2.15
C ASN A 202 14.31 -39.30 -1.59
N LEU A 203 13.18 -38.63 -1.33
CA LEU A 203 13.18 -37.27 -0.80
C LEU A 203 13.98 -37.19 0.50
N LYS A 204 14.97 -36.32 0.54
CA LYS A 204 15.81 -36.10 1.71
C LYS A 204 16.13 -34.63 1.93
N ILE A 205 16.58 -34.28 3.12
CA ILE A 205 17.27 -33.01 3.36
C ILE A 205 18.68 -33.13 2.79
N MET A 206 19.04 -32.24 1.86
CA MET A 206 20.39 -32.19 1.29
C MET A 206 21.37 -31.65 2.33
N LYS A 207 22.61 -32.15 2.34
CA LYS A 207 23.68 -31.74 3.28
C LYS A 207 23.20 -31.71 4.75
N LYS A 208 22.38 -32.70 5.15
CA LYS A 208 21.72 -32.75 6.46
C LYS A 208 22.71 -32.69 7.63
N ASP A 209 23.87 -33.32 7.46
CA ASP A 209 25.00 -33.30 8.39
C ASP A 209 25.58 -31.90 8.65
N GLN A 210 25.35 -30.96 7.74
CA GLN A 210 25.78 -29.56 7.84
C GLN A 210 24.65 -28.63 8.31
N LEU A 211 23.42 -29.14 8.47
CA LEU A 211 22.27 -28.37 8.90
C LEU A 211 22.12 -28.46 10.42
N ASP A 212 22.45 -27.37 11.10
CA ASP A 212 22.17 -27.19 12.52
C ASP A 212 20.67 -26.93 12.73
N TRP A 213 19.97 -27.92 13.27
CA TRP A 213 18.52 -27.84 13.52
C TRP A 213 18.16 -26.82 14.61
N ASP A 214 19.01 -26.63 15.62
CA ASP A 214 18.78 -25.65 16.68
C ASP A 214 18.79 -24.24 16.07
N ASN A 215 19.80 -23.97 15.24
CA ASN A 215 19.89 -22.71 14.51
C ASN A 215 18.78 -22.56 13.46
N TYR A 216 18.40 -23.62 12.76
CA TYR A 216 17.28 -23.61 11.81
C TYR A 216 15.97 -23.18 12.48
N ILE A 217 15.62 -23.77 13.62
CA ILE A 217 14.41 -23.42 14.36
C ILE A 217 14.50 -21.99 14.90
N ALA A 218 15.66 -21.57 15.42
CA ALA A 218 15.88 -20.21 15.90
C ALA A 218 15.68 -19.16 14.79
N ILE A 219 16.17 -19.42 13.57
CA ILE A 219 15.99 -18.53 12.41
C ILE A 219 14.50 -18.38 12.08
N LEU A 220 13.76 -19.48 11.99
CA LEU A 220 12.33 -19.42 11.67
C LEU A 220 11.51 -18.75 12.79
N GLY A 221 11.83 -19.02 14.06
CA GLY A 221 11.16 -18.39 15.21
C GLY A 221 11.45 -16.90 15.32
N MET A 222 12.66 -16.47 14.99
CA MET A 222 12.99 -15.05 14.92
C MET A 222 12.22 -14.36 13.78
N LEU A 223 12.06 -15.00 12.62
CA LEU A 223 11.22 -14.48 11.54
C LEU A 223 9.75 -14.35 11.98
N GLN A 224 9.20 -15.35 12.69
CA GLN A 224 7.86 -15.28 13.28
C GLN A 224 7.73 -14.07 14.23
N THR A 225 8.71 -13.88 15.13
CA THR A 225 8.73 -12.76 16.08
C THR A 225 8.78 -11.39 15.36
N ILE A 226 9.60 -11.28 14.30
CA ILE A 226 9.66 -10.07 13.47
C ILE A 226 8.29 -9.78 12.85
N ARG A 227 7.62 -10.79 12.28
CA ARG A 227 6.31 -10.67 11.65
C ARG A 227 5.22 -10.27 12.64
N GLN A 228 5.14 -10.93 13.79
CA GLN A 228 4.18 -10.59 14.84
C GLN A 228 4.35 -9.15 15.33
N SER A 229 5.60 -8.69 15.46
CA SER A 229 5.90 -7.28 15.74
C SER A 229 5.44 -6.35 14.61
N THR A 230 5.63 -6.72 13.34
CA THR A 230 5.11 -5.93 12.20
C THR A 230 3.59 -5.89 12.21
N ASP A 231 2.93 -7.02 12.46
CA ASP A 231 1.49 -7.13 12.43
C ASP A 231 0.83 -6.25 13.49
N LYS A 232 1.35 -6.35 14.71
CA LYS A 232 0.84 -5.59 15.85
C LYS A 232 1.08 -4.08 15.73
N GLU A 233 2.30 -3.69 15.36
CA GLU A 233 2.71 -2.28 15.44
C GLU A 233 2.45 -1.50 14.13
N TYR A 234 2.21 -2.19 13.00
CA TYR A 234 2.04 -1.54 11.70
C TYR A 234 0.80 -2.01 10.93
N ILE A 235 0.60 -3.31 10.73
CA ILE A 235 -0.50 -3.80 9.87
C ILE A 235 -1.86 -3.56 10.52
N ALA A 236 -2.06 -3.97 11.77
CA ALA A 236 -3.34 -3.78 12.46
C ALA A 236 -3.71 -2.30 12.64
N PRO A 237 -2.79 -1.40 13.04
CA PRO A 237 -3.06 0.04 13.06
C PRO A 237 -3.40 0.60 11.67
N THR A 238 -2.70 0.18 10.62
CA THR A 238 -2.97 0.65 9.26
C THR A 238 -4.33 0.19 8.76
N GLN A 239 -4.69 -1.07 9.00
CA GLN A 239 -6.01 -1.59 8.65
C GLN A 239 -7.14 -0.82 9.36
N LYS A 240 -6.95 -0.51 10.64
CA LYS A 240 -7.90 0.35 11.38
C LYS A 240 -8.02 1.74 10.75
N GLN A 241 -6.89 2.35 10.36
CA GLN A 241 -6.89 3.65 9.70
C GLN A 241 -7.54 3.60 8.31
N CYS A 242 -7.42 2.49 7.56
CA CYS A 242 -8.15 2.27 6.33
C CYS A 242 -9.67 2.31 6.58
N HIS A 243 -10.18 1.60 7.59
CA HIS A 243 -11.61 1.58 7.89
C HIS A 243 -12.17 2.96 8.26
N GLU A 244 -11.43 3.73 9.06
CA GLU A 244 -11.78 5.11 9.40
C GLU A 244 -11.80 6.00 8.14
N LEU A 245 -10.73 5.95 7.34
CA LEU A 245 -10.60 6.76 6.14
C LEU A 245 -11.65 6.41 5.09
N LEU A 246 -11.97 5.13 4.90
CA LEU A 246 -13.03 4.68 4.00
C LEU A 246 -14.39 5.22 4.41
N SER A 247 -14.68 5.27 5.71
CA SER A 247 -15.94 5.82 6.23
C SER A 247 -16.04 7.32 5.92
N LEU A 248 -14.97 8.08 6.18
CA LEU A 248 -14.91 9.51 5.91
C LEU A 248 -14.99 9.83 4.41
N LEU A 249 -14.22 9.12 3.58
CA LEU A 249 -14.25 9.28 2.13
C LEU A 249 -15.63 8.95 1.57
N ARG A 250 -16.25 7.86 2.02
CA ARG A 250 -17.59 7.48 1.56
C ARG A 250 -18.63 8.55 1.89
N ASN A 251 -18.65 9.04 3.13
CA ASN A 251 -19.59 10.07 3.56
C ASN A 251 -19.38 11.36 2.75
N TYR A 252 -18.12 11.81 2.63
CA TYR A 252 -17.77 13.00 1.86
C TYR A 252 -18.20 12.88 0.39
N LEU A 253 -17.94 11.73 -0.26
CA LEU A 253 -18.33 11.50 -1.64
C LEU A 253 -19.86 11.48 -1.84
N ILE A 254 -20.62 10.93 -0.88
CA ILE A 254 -22.10 10.92 -0.92
C ILE A 254 -22.64 12.35 -0.78
N GLU A 255 -22.14 13.13 0.18
CA GLU A 255 -22.55 14.53 0.39
C GLU A 255 -22.33 15.39 -0.87
N HIS A 256 -21.32 15.06 -1.67
CA HIS A 256 -20.96 15.77 -2.90
C HIS A 256 -21.47 15.09 -4.19
N GLY A 257 -22.31 14.05 -4.09
CA GLY A 257 -22.92 13.38 -5.24
C GLY A 257 -21.92 12.67 -6.18
N ALA A 258 -20.80 12.19 -5.64
CA ALA A 258 -19.70 11.56 -6.39
C ALA A 258 -19.58 10.03 -6.24
N LEU A 259 -20.45 9.44 -5.43
CA LEU A 259 -20.59 7.98 -5.23
C LEU A 259 -21.95 7.50 -5.72
#